data_AF-A0AAP7GY02-F1
#
_entry.id   AF-A0AAP7GY02-F1
#
_cell.length_a   1.000
_cell.length_b   1.000
_cell.length_c   1.000
_cell.angle_alpha   90.00
_cell.angle_beta   90.00
_cell.angle_gamma   90.00
#
_symmetry.space_group_name_H-M   'P 1'
#
loop_
_entity.id
_entity.type
_entity.pdbx_description
1 polymer ?
#
loop_
_entity_poly.entity_id
_entity_poly.type
_entity_poly.pdbx_seq_one_letter_code
_entity_poly.pdbx_strand_id
1 'polypeptide(L)'
;MSTRKDKLEKNILPVWEEISSKIKSVSTVGLSTADRDEIAHFKKVFAYIYEMLKSIDPDFIPIRAIESTLSPLQNISNYLDAYLSSLNINYIININDDYLDTLLRDLMPFFFYKGNISSSLKKSLNEYSEVVSEHTNSYLSKVKETSNVAENILNNLESVSRDLTKRQERFSEFTNDIFENNGIKDKIYELVKDFSEKNENMNKLYQNIFDEDNGMAIEIKNYLSDGKNQNKELHDLKNNSSQIIDELTEFHESVFGTKDKNGELKGGLKNELLERKSELDKFKIEQQKRYSELNTQIESLLPGATSAGLSSAYRSMHDKFSKEVKDYGMYFYISISILLAIIVIVNIPSISSYISSLFQYDVSKDSIIDSLKVIIPYGIFTLDGKELSLGNKAISILDSLIYKLPFILPAIWVALFVSRRRNEAQRLAQEYAHKEALAKSYESYKQQIEKLSEVEQNKLLPVLMEIMLKAIALNPAETLDKNHKEPTPIEEVIKKKEFWDFIEKIKSLVPIKKA
;
A
#
# COMPACT_ATOMS: atom_id res chain seq x y z
N MET A 1 -39.64 -119.69 -28.88
CA MET A 1 -38.91 -118.55 -28.28
C MET A 1 -38.47 -117.67 -29.43
N SER A 2 -38.90 -116.40 -29.47
CA SER A 2 -38.53 -115.52 -30.59
C SER A 2 -37.05 -115.14 -30.47
N THR A 3 -36.27 -115.44 -31.52
CA THR A 3 -34.87 -115.03 -31.61
C THR A 3 -34.70 -113.51 -31.58
N ARG A 4 -35.72 -112.75 -32.01
CA ARG A 4 -35.75 -111.28 -31.95
C ARG A 4 -35.92 -110.79 -30.51
N LYS A 5 -36.83 -111.41 -29.77
CA LYS A 5 -37.06 -111.10 -28.36
C LYS A 5 -35.80 -111.34 -27.53
N ASP A 6 -35.16 -112.49 -27.70
CA ASP A 6 -33.91 -112.81 -27.00
C ASP A 6 -32.80 -111.79 -27.33
N LYS A 7 -32.65 -111.39 -28.60
CA LYS A 7 -31.65 -110.39 -29.00
C LYS A 7 -31.93 -109.02 -28.39
N LEU A 8 -33.18 -108.57 -28.38
CA LEU A 8 -33.55 -107.28 -27.81
C LEU A 8 -33.34 -107.27 -26.30
N GLU A 9 -33.88 -108.25 -25.58
CA GLU A 9 -33.87 -108.28 -24.11
C GLU A 9 -32.48 -108.55 -23.53
N LYS A 10 -31.65 -109.37 -24.18
CA LYS A 10 -30.34 -109.75 -23.62
C LYS A 10 -29.18 -108.89 -24.11
N ASN A 11 -29.29 -108.25 -25.28
CA ASN A 11 -28.16 -107.55 -25.89
C ASN A 11 -28.36 -106.04 -26.05
N ILE A 12 -29.59 -105.58 -26.27
CA ILE A 12 -29.86 -104.17 -26.57
C ILE A 12 -30.35 -103.42 -25.33
N LEU A 13 -31.38 -103.94 -24.65
CA LEU A 13 -31.93 -103.28 -23.46
C LEU A 13 -30.92 -103.09 -22.31
N PRO A 14 -30.00 -104.03 -22.01
CA PRO A 14 -29.03 -103.83 -20.94
C PRO A 14 -28.05 -102.67 -21.20
N VAL A 15 -27.60 -102.51 -22.46
CA VAL A 15 -26.74 -101.37 -22.85
C VAL A 15 -27.51 -100.06 -22.70
N TRP A 16 -28.80 -100.09 -23.02
CA TRP A 16 -29.68 -98.94 -22.89
C TRP A 16 -29.90 -98.54 -21.43
N GLU A 17 -30.11 -99.51 -20.54
CA GLU A 17 -30.25 -99.32 -19.10
C GLU A 17 -28.96 -98.74 -18.48
N GLU A 18 -27.80 -99.20 -18.91
CA GLU A 18 -26.50 -98.66 -18.49
C GLU A 18 -26.40 -97.16 -18.84
N ILE A 19 -26.64 -96.80 -20.10
CA ILE A 19 -26.60 -95.41 -20.55
C ILE A 19 -27.67 -94.58 -19.81
N SER A 20 -28.87 -95.11 -19.60
CA SER A 20 -29.92 -94.43 -18.84
C SER A 20 -29.50 -94.11 -17.41
N SER A 21 -28.67 -94.94 -16.79
CA SER A 21 -28.13 -94.67 -15.45
C SER A 21 -27.10 -93.53 -15.45
N LYS A 22 -26.22 -93.50 -16.46
CA LYS A 22 -25.20 -92.46 -16.66
C LYS A 22 -25.84 -91.11 -16.99
N ILE A 23 -26.93 -91.10 -17.76
CA ILE A 23 -27.63 -89.86 -18.12
C ILE A 23 -28.16 -89.12 -16.89
N LYS A 24 -28.55 -89.83 -15.83
CA LYS A 24 -29.06 -89.23 -14.59
C LYS A 24 -28.01 -88.41 -13.83
N SER A 25 -26.71 -88.70 -14.01
CA SER A 25 -25.63 -87.94 -13.37
C SER A 25 -25.22 -86.70 -14.16
N VAL A 26 -25.76 -86.49 -15.36
CA VAL A 26 -25.51 -85.28 -16.15
C VAL A 26 -26.23 -84.09 -15.51
N SER A 27 -25.48 -83.25 -14.79
CA SER A 27 -25.96 -81.98 -14.25
C SER A 27 -26.02 -80.91 -15.33
N THR A 28 -27.05 -80.06 -15.25
CA THR A 28 -27.22 -78.92 -16.15
C THR A 28 -26.95 -77.57 -15.47
N VAL A 29 -26.57 -77.57 -14.19
CA VAL A 29 -26.29 -76.35 -13.41
C VAL A 29 -25.05 -75.63 -13.97
N GLY A 30 -25.15 -74.31 -14.11
CA GLY A 30 -24.02 -73.47 -14.59
C GLY A 30 -23.75 -73.44 -16.10
N LEU A 31 -24.32 -74.33 -16.92
CA LEU A 31 -24.12 -74.35 -18.38
C LEU A 31 -24.82 -73.20 -19.14
N SER A 32 -24.45 -72.98 -20.41
CA SER A 32 -25.14 -72.00 -21.28
C SER A 32 -26.53 -72.50 -21.68
N THR A 33 -27.40 -71.63 -22.19
CA THR A 33 -28.73 -72.05 -22.67
C THR A 33 -28.62 -73.05 -23.83
N ALA A 34 -27.71 -72.80 -24.78
CA ALA A 34 -27.51 -73.68 -25.93
C ALA A 34 -27.02 -75.07 -25.49
N ASP A 35 -26.03 -75.15 -24.60
CA ASP A 35 -25.50 -76.45 -24.14
C ASP A 35 -26.54 -77.26 -23.36
N ARG A 36 -27.41 -76.58 -22.62
CA ARG A 36 -28.51 -77.22 -21.90
C ARG A 36 -29.57 -77.76 -22.85
N ASP A 37 -29.90 -77.02 -23.90
CA ASP A 37 -30.89 -77.45 -24.89
C ASP A 37 -30.43 -78.74 -25.58
N GLU A 38 -29.13 -78.87 -25.86
CA GLU A 38 -28.54 -80.10 -26.39
C GLU A 38 -28.65 -81.29 -25.42
N ILE A 39 -28.37 -81.08 -24.14
CA ILE A 39 -28.52 -82.11 -23.10
C ILE A 39 -30.00 -82.47 -22.92
N ALA A 40 -30.90 -81.48 -22.93
CA ALA A 40 -32.32 -81.68 -22.78
C ALA A 40 -32.90 -82.45 -23.99
N HIS A 41 -32.43 -82.13 -25.19
CA HIS A 41 -32.75 -82.86 -26.42
C HIS A 41 -32.28 -84.32 -26.32
N PHE A 42 -31.01 -84.53 -25.95
CA PHE A 42 -30.44 -85.86 -25.73
C PHE A 42 -31.29 -86.69 -24.75
N LYS A 43 -31.53 -86.18 -23.54
CA LYS A 43 -32.32 -86.87 -22.50
C LYS A 43 -33.73 -87.21 -23.00
N LYS A 44 -34.38 -86.25 -23.66
CA LYS A 44 -35.73 -86.38 -24.18
C LYS A 44 -35.82 -87.45 -25.27
N VAL A 45 -34.98 -87.37 -26.30
CA VAL A 45 -35.01 -88.27 -27.45
C VAL A 45 -34.58 -89.67 -27.06
N PHE A 46 -33.53 -89.79 -26.25
CA PHE A 46 -33.11 -91.06 -25.67
C PHE A 46 -34.30 -91.71 -24.91
N ALA A 47 -34.86 -91.05 -23.89
CA ALA A 47 -36.00 -91.57 -23.13
C ALA A 47 -37.18 -92.01 -24.01
N TYR A 48 -37.48 -91.27 -25.08
CA TYR A 48 -38.53 -91.62 -26.03
C TYR A 48 -38.26 -92.94 -26.76
N ILE A 49 -37.07 -93.10 -27.36
CA ILE A 49 -36.71 -94.30 -28.14
C ILE A 49 -36.80 -95.56 -27.28
N TYR A 50 -36.34 -95.51 -26.03
CA TYR A 50 -36.39 -96.69 -25.15
C TYR A 50 -37.75 -97.07 -24.67
N GLU A 51 -38.54 -96.10 -24.24
CA GLU A 51 -39.87 -96.42 -23.76
C GLU A 51 -40.71 -96.99 -24.90
N MET A 52 -40.47 -96.53 -26.14
CA MET A 52 -40.99 -97.17 -27.34
C MET A 52 -40.48 -98.59 -27.52
N LEU A 53 -39.15 -98.77 -27.51
CA LEU A 53 -38.51 -100.06 -27.72
C LEU A 53 -38.89 -101.11 -26.66
N LYS A 54 -39.15 -100.68 -25.42
CA LYS A 54 -39.63 -101.51 -24.32
C LYS A 54 -41.11 -101.89 -24.45
N SER A 55 -41.91 -101.06 -25.13
CA SER A 55 -43.35 -101.24 -25.26
C SER A 55 -43.78 -102.02 -26.52
N ILE A 56 -42.90 -102.14 -27.51
CA ILE A 56 -43.19 -102.82 -28.78
C ILE A 56 -42.90 -104.33 -28.67
N ASP A 57 -43.72 -105.14 -29.35
CA ASP A 57 -43.45 -106.56 -29.50
C ASP A 57 -42.27 -106.78 -30.48
N PRO A 58 -41.15 -107.40 -30.05
CA PRO A 58 -39.94 -107.55 -30.86
C PRO A 58 -40.16 -108.29 -32.19
N ASP A 59 -41.21 -109.09 -32.31
CA ASP A 59 -41.50 -109.83 -33.55
C ASP A 59 -41.91 -108.93 -34.72
N PHE A 60 -42.31 -107.69 -34.46
CA PHE A 60 -42.64 -106.70 -35.48
C PHE A 60 -41.43 -105.87 -35.95
N ILE A 61 -40.25 -106.08 -35.37
CA ILE A 61 -39.02 -105.42 -35.80
C ILE A 61 -38.18 -106.39 -36.64
N PRO A 62 -37.72 -106.00 -37.84
CA PRO A 62 -36.76 -106.79 -38.60
C PRO A 62 -35.50 -107.07 -37.76
N ILE A 63 -35.01 -108.31 -37.77
CA ILE A 63 -33.87 -108.70 -36.94
C ILE A 63 -32.61 -107.86 -37.24
N ARG A 64 -32.42 -107.45 -38.50
CA ARG A 64 -31.33 -106.55 -38.90
C ARG A 64 -31.46 -105.15 -38.28
N ALA A 65 -32.68 -104.65 -38.11
CA ALA A 65 -32.92 -103.36 -37.47
C ALA A 65 -32.66 -103.44 -35.96
N ILE A 66 -32.97 -104.57 -35.30
CA ILE A 66 -32.57 -104.80 -33.90
C ILE A 66 -31.04 -104.85 -33.79
N GLU A 67 -30.37 -105.58 -34.69
CA GLU A 67 -28.91 -105.72 -34.66
C GLU A 67 -28.16 -104.43 -34.96
N SER A 68 -28.70 -103.57 -35.84
CA SER A 68 -28.08 -102.28 -36.16
C SER A 68 -28.10 -101.28 -35.00
N THR A 69 -28.93 -101.48 -33.97
CA THR A 69 -28.99 -100.58 -32.80
C THR A 69 -27.76 -100.65 -31.91
N LEU A 70 -27.02 -101.76 -31.91
CA LEU A 70 -25.96 -101.99 -30.93
C LEU A 70 -24.79 -101.01 -31.08
N SER A 71 -24.36 -100.76 -32.32
CA SER A 71 -23.21 -99.89 -32.59
C SER A 71 -23.48 -98.42 -32.23
N PRO A 72 -24.62 -97.80 -32.62
CA PRO A 72 -24.98 -96.47 -32.16
C PRO A 72 -25.07 -96.38 -30.63
N LEU A 73 -25.64 -97.39 -29.95
CA LEU A 73 -25.72 -97.38 -28.48
C LEU A 73 -24.34 -97.44 -27.81
N GLN A 74 -23.42 -98.26 -28.32
CA GLN A 74 -22.04 -98.31 -27.82
C GLN A 74 -21.33 -96.96 -28.00
N ASN A 75 -21.53 -96.31 -29.14
CA ASN A 75 -20.97 -94.98 -29.38
C ASN A 75 -21.57 -93.91 -28.46
N ILE A 76 -22.88 -93.96 -28.21
CA ILE A 76 -23.53 -93.07 -27.23
C ILE A 76 -22.90 -93.25 -25.85
N SER A 77 -22.69 -94.49 -25.40
CA SER A 77 -22.05 -94.75 -24.10
C SER A 77 -20.63 -94.15 -24.03
N ASN A 78 -19.81 -94.38 -25.06
CA ASN A 78 -18.44 -93.87 -25.11
C ASN A 78 -18.36 -92.35 -25.11
N TYR A 79 -19.21 -91.68 -25.91
CA TYR A 79 -19.25 -90.22 -25.98
C TYR A 79 -19.82 -89.62 -24.70
N LEU A 80 -20.77 -90.30 -24.05
CA LEU A 80 -21.29 -89.87 -22.75
C LEU A 80 -20.21 -89.95 -21.66
N ASP A 81 -19.38 -91.00 -21.65
CA ASP A 81 -18.26 -91.11 -20.73
C ASP A 81 -17.21 -90.01 -20.98
N ALA A 82 -16.95 -89.66 -22.24
CA ALA A 82 -16.09 -88.54 -22.62
C ALA A 82 -16.66 -87.19 -22.17
N TYR A 83 -17.98 -86.98 -22.30
CA TYR A 83 -18.66 -85.81 -21.77
C TYR A 83 -18.55 -85.73 -20.25
N LEU A 84 -18.86 -86.81 -19.52
CA LEU A 84 -18.81 -86.82 -18.06
C LEU A 84 -17.40 -86.54 -17.51
N SER A 85 -16.36 -86.88 -18.27
CA SER A 85 -14.96 -86.62 -17.89
C SER A 85 -14.46 -85.21 -18.21
N SER A 86 -14.94 -84.61 -19.31
CA SER A 86 -14.40 -83.34 -19.85
C SER A 86 -15.35 -82.15 -19.76
N LEU A 87 -16.65 -82.41 -19.59
CA LEU A 87 -17.75 -81.45 -19.67
C LEU A 87 -17.83 -80.69 -21.00
N ASN A 88 -17.22 -81.21 -22.07
CA ASN A 88 -17.28 -80.62 -23.40
C ASN A 88 -18.58 -81.01 -24.12
N ILE A 89 -19.43 -80.02 -24.38
CA ILE A 89 -20.76 -80.23 -24.97
C ILE A 89 -20.74 -80.85 -26.37
N ASN A 90 -19.65 -80.70 -27.12
CA ASN A 90 -19.55 -81.27 -28.47
C ASN A 90 -19.75 -82.79 -28.47
N TYR A 91 -19.43 -83.48 -27.37
CA TYR A 91 -19.72 -84.91 -27.24
C TYR A 91 -21.23 -85.21 -27.20
N ILE A 92 -22.03 -84.37 -26.55
CA ILE A 92 -23.50 -84.49 -26.53
C ILE A 92 -24.10 -84.10 -27.89
N ILE A 93 -23.57 -83.06 -28.53
CA ILE A 93 -24.00 -82.67 -29.89
C ILE A 93 -23.80 -83.83 -30.86
N ASN A 94 -22.61 -84.46 -30.86
CA ASN A 94 -22.35 -85.63 -31.70
C ASN A 94 -23.24 -86.82 -31.34
N ILE A 95 -23.62 -86.99 -30.07
CA ILE A 95 -24.61 -88.00 -29.67
C ILE A 95 -25.97 -87.74 -30.32
N ASN A 96 -26.42 -86.48 -30.30
CA ASN A 96 -27.69 -86.07 -30.90
C ASN A 96 -27.68 -86.27 -32.42
N ASP A 97 -26.73 -85.63 -33.09
CA ASP A 97 -26.72 -85.49 -34.55
C ASP A 97 -26.39 -86.81 -35.28
N ASP A 98 -25.53 -87.66 -34.71
CA ASP A 98 -25.08 -88.89 -35.39
C ASP A 98 -25.82 -90.13 -34.88
N TYR A 99 -25.75 -90.39 -33.57
CA TYR A 99 -26.12 -91.70 -33.02
C TYR A 99 -27.59 -91.80 -32.63
N LEU A 100 -28.16 -90.77 -32.01
CA LEU A 100 -29.60 -90.74 -31.72
C LEU A 100 -30.42 -90.66 -33.00
N ASP A 101 -30.03 -89.82 -33.95
CA ASP A 101 -30.68 -89.72 -35.25
C ASP A 101 -30.62 -91.04 -36.03
N THR A 102 -29.50 -91.76 -35.95
CA THR A 102 -29.39 -93.11 -36.52
C THR A 102 -30.39 -94.08 -35.85
N LEU A 103 -30.49 -94.07 -34.52
CA LEU A 103 -31.44 -94.92 -33.80
C LEU A 103 -32.89 -94.57 -34.12
N LEU A 104 -33.23 -93.27 -34.21
CA LEU A 104 -34.54 -92.82 -34.64
C LEU A 104 -34.84 -93.30 -36.04
N ARG A 105 -33.98 -93.01 -37.02
CA ARG A 105 -34.18 -93.41 -38.42
C ARG A 105 -34.44 -94.90 -38.56
N ASP A 106 -33.65 -95.73 -37.87
CA ASP A 106 -33.69 -97.18 -38.02
C ASP A 106 -34.86 -97.83 -37.26
N LEU A 107 -35.31 -97.26 -36.13
CA LEU A 107 -36.37 -97.85 -35.30
C LEU A 107 -37.75 -97.20 -35.45
N MET A 108 -37.81 -95.92 -35.82
CA MET A 108 -39.05 -95.14 -35.89
C MET A 108 -40.13 -95.76 -36.79
N PRO A 109 -39.83 -96.35 -37.96
CA PRO A 109 -40.85 -97.00 -38.79
C PRO A 109 -41.64 -98.09 -38.06
N PHE A 110 -41.04 -98.73 -37.05
CA PHE A 110 -41.65 -99.85 -36.33
C PHE A 110 -42.46 -99.39 -35.11
N PHE A 111 -42.11 -98.27 -34.49
CA PHE A 111 -42.82 -97.77 -33.31
C PHE A 111 -44.27 -97.33 -33.59
N PHE A 112 -44.62 -97.01 -34.85
CA PHE A 112 -45.99 -96.66 -35.24
C PHE A 112 -46.97 -97.85 -35.25
N TYR A 113 -46.46 -99.10 -35.26
CA TYR A 113 -47.29 -100.30 -35.26
C TYR A 113 -47.38 -100.86 -33.83
N LYS A 114 -48.43 -100.48 -33.08
CA LYS A 114 -48.78 -100.95 -31.72
C LYS A 114 -47.90 -100.50 -30.53
N GLY A 115 -46.95 -99.58 -30.69
CA GLY A 115 -46.21 -99.00 -29.56
C GLY A 115 -47.11 -98.14 -28.64
N ASN A 116 -46.78 -98.04 -27.34
CA ASN A 116 -47.54 -97.20 -26.39
C ASN A 116 -47.07 -95.73 -26.43
N ILE A 117 -47.29 -95.09 -27.58
CA ILE A 117 -46.75 -93.75 -27.94
C ILE A 117 -47.02 -92.69 -26.87
N SER A 118 -48.24 -92.66 -26.32
CA SER A 118 -48.65 -91.67 -25.32
C SER A 118 -47.83 -91.75 -24.03
N SER A 119 -47.55 -92.97 -23.56
CA SER A 119 -46.75 -93.20 -22.35
C SER A 119 -45.28 -92.80 -22.53
N SER A 120 -44.68 -93.19 -23.67
CA SER A 120 -43.29 -92.89 -23.99
C SER A 120 -43.06 -91.38 -24.16
N LEU A 121 -43.98 -90.70 -24.86
CA LEU A 121 -43.92 -89.25 -25.03
C LEU A 121 -44.07 -88.52 -23.68
N LYS A 122 -44.97 -88.98 -22.79
CA LYS A 122 -45.12 -88.40 -21.45
C LYS A 122 -43.83 -88.47 -20.64
N LYS A 123 -43.16 -89.61 -20.62
CA LYS A 123 -41.88 -89.78 -19.90
C LYS A 123 -40.77 -88.90 -20.48
N SER A 124 -40.65 -88.87 -21.80
CA SER A 124 -39.71 -88.00 -22.52
C SER A 124 -39.91 -86.51 -22.22
N LEU A 125 -41.17 -86.04 -22.18
CA LEU A 125 -41.50 -84.65 -21.82
C LEU A 125 -41.20 -84.34 -20.34
N ASN A 126 -41.34 -85.30 -19.43
CA ASN A 126 -40.99 -85.12 -18.02
C ASN A 126 -39.48 -84.91 -17.85
N GLU A 127 -38.64 -85.70 -18.52
CA GLU A 127 -37.17 -85.54 -18.48
C GLU A 127 -36.74 -84.14 -18.99
N TYR A 128 -37.38 -83.66 -20.06
CA TYR A 128 -37.17 -82.30 -20.55
C TYR A 128 -37.60 -81.25 -19.53
N SER A 129 -38.78 -81.41 -18.91
CA SER A 129 -39.31 -80.49 -17.90
C SER A 129 -38.44 -80.44 -16.63
N GLU A 130 -37.79 -81.54 -16.26
CA GLU A 130 -36.89 -81.61 -15.10
C GLU A 130 -35.64 -80.74 -15.33
N VAL A 131 -35.03 -80.82 -16.52
CA VAL A 131 -33.90 -79.96 -16.91
C VAL A 131 -34.28 -78.47 -16.88
N VAL A 132 -35.48 -78.12 -17.36
CA VAL A 132 -35.97 -76.72 -17.33
C VAL A 132 -36.20 -76.23 -15.90
N SER A 133 -36.70 -77.09 -15.02
CA SER A 133 -36.92 -76.76 -13.60
C SER A 133 -35.61 -76.52 -12.84
N GLU A 134 -34.61 -77.39 -13.05
CA GLU A 134 -33.26 -77.26 -12.47
C GLU A 134 -32.62 -75.90 -12.86
N HIS A 135 -32.75 -75.52 -14.13
CA HIS A 135 -32.30 -74.23 -14.65
C HIS A 135 -32.98 -73.05 -13.95
N THR A 136 -34.32 -73.06 -13.89
CA THR A 136 -35.11 -71.96 -13.33
C THR A 136 -34.75 -71.72 -11.86
N ASN A 137 -34.58 -72.79 -11.08
CA ASN A 137 -34.18 -72.71 -9.67
C ASN A 137 -32.77 -72.14 -9.49
N SER A 138 -31.81 -72.53 -10.34
CA SER A 138 -30.45 -72.00 -10.32
C SER A 138 -30.38 -70.51 -10.68
N TYR A 139 -31.20 -70.05 -11.62
CA TYR A 139 -31.28 -68.62 -11.93
C TYR A 139 -31.90 -67.82 -10.79
N LEU A 140 -32.98 -68.33 -10.20
CA LEU A 140 -33.64 -67.66 -9.08
C LEU A 140 -32.72 -67.51 -7.86
N SER A 141 -31.90 -68.52 -7.57
CA SER A 141 -30.92 -68.43 -6.47
C SER A 141 -29.85 -67.38 -6.72
N LYS A 142 -29.33 -67.29 -7.95
CA LYS A 142 -28.34 -66.27 -8.33
C LYS A 142 -28.91 -64.85 -8.30
N VAL A 143 -30.16 -64.68 -8.72
CA VAL A 143 -30.88 -63.39 -8.60
C VAL A 143 -31.04 -63.01 -7.13
N LYS A 144 -31.43 -63.95 -6.26
CA LYS A 144 -31.56 -63.70 -4.81
C LYS A 144 -30.24 -63.31 -4.17
N GLU A 145 -29.15 -63.99 -4.49
CA GLU A 145 -27.81 -63.65 -4.01
C GLU A 145 -27.40 -62.24 -4.44
N THR A 146 -27.59 -61.91 -5.72
CA THR A 146 -27.28 -60.58 -6.26
C THR A 146 -28.14 -59.49 -5.59
N SER A 147 -29.41 -59.77 -5.32
CA SER A 147 -30.31 -58.86 -4.59
C SER A 147 -29.81 -58.57 -3.18
N ASN A 148 -29.36 -59.58 -2.44
CA ASN A 148 -28.80 -59.40 -1.09
C ASN A 148 -27.51 -58.56 -1.12
N VAL A 149 -26.65 -58.75 -2.12
CA VAL A 149 -25.44 -57.93 -2.31
C VAL A 149 -25.82 -56.47 -2.56
N ALA A 150 -26.82 -56.23 -3.42
CA ALA A 150 -27.31 -54.88 -3.71
C ALA A 150 -27.89 -54.17 -2.46
N GLU A 151 -28.66 -54.89 -1.64
CA GLU A 151 -29.20 -54.38 -0.38
C GLU A 151 -28.10 -53.97 0.61
N ASN A 152 -27.06 -54.80 0.74
CA ASN A 152 -25.89 -54.47 1.58
C ASN A 152 -25.14 -53.22 1.09
N ILE A 153 -24.99 -53.06 -0.23
CA ILE A 153 -24.36 -51.86 -0.82
C ILE A 153 -25.20 -50.61 -0.52
N LEU A 154 -26.52 -50.67 -0.66
CA LEU A 154 -27.42 -49.55 -0.35
C LEU A 154 -27.30 -49.12 1.11
N ASN A 155 -27.32 -50.06 2.05
CA ASN A 155 -27.17 -49.77 3.48
C ASN A 155 -25.82 -49.09 3.80
N ASN A 156 -24.74 -49.54 3.15
CA ASN A 156 -23.42 -48.91 3.30
C ASN A 156 -23.40 -47.48 2.73
N LEU A 157 -24.01 -47.25 1.56
CA LEU A 157 -24.10 -45.92 0.95
C LEU A 157 -24.87 -44.93 1.84
N GLU A 158 -25.97 -45.37 2.46
CA GLU A 158 -26.70 -44.53 3.40
C GLU A 158 -25.84 -44.15 4.62
N SER A 159 -25.07 -45.09 5.16
CA SER A 159 -24.16 -44.81 6.28
C SER A 159 -23.10 -43.77 5.89
N VAL A 160 -22.46 -43.94 4.73
CA VAL A 160 -21.45 -43.00 4.22
C VAL A 160 -22.08 -41.62 4.00
N SER A 161 -23.29 -41.55 3.44
CA SER A 161 -23.99 -40.29 3.23
C SER A 161 -24.24 -39.55 4.55
N ARG A 162 -24.69 -40.25 5.61
CA ARG A 162 -24.90 -39.64 6.93
C ARG A 162 -23.60 -39.10 7.52
N ASP A 163 -22.49 -39.82 7.36
CA ASP A 163 -21.19 -39.37 7.85
C ASP A 163 -20.66 -38.15 7.07
N LEU A 164 -20.91 -38.09 5.76
CA LEU A 164 -20.57 -36.92 4.94
C LEU A 164 -21.36 -35.69 5.38
N THR A 165 -22.66 -35.82 5.65
CA THR A 165 -23.49 -34.72 6.18
C THR A 165 -22.94 -34.18 7.50
N LYS A 166 -22.59 -35.06 8.45
CA LYS A 166 -21.98 -34.66 9.73
C LYS A 166 -20.65 -33.94 9.55
N ARG A 167 -19.81 -34.40 8.60
CA ARG A 167 -18.53 -33.73 8.29
C ARG A 167 -18.75 -32.34 7.70
N GLN A 168 -19.76 -32.19 6.84
CA GLN A 168 -20.13 -30.90 6.27
C GLN A 168 -20.60 -29.92 7.35
N GLU A 169 -21.45 -30.34 8.28
CA GLU A 169 -21.88 -29.52 9.42
C GLU A 169 -20.69 -29.01 10.24
N ARG A 170 -19.77 -29.92 10.63
CA ARG A 170 -18.55 -29.54 11.36
C ARG A 170 -17.65 -28.59 10.59
N PHE A 171 -17.58 -28.73 9.26
CA PHE A 171 -16.81 -27.83 8.42
C PHE A 171 -17.44 -26.43 8.37
N SER A 172 -18.77 -26.34 8.32
CA SER A 172 -19.50 -25.08 8.43
C SER A 172 -19.28 -24.41 9.79
N GLU A 173 -19.36 -25.16 10.89
CA GLU A 173 -19.06 -24.65 12.24
C GLU A 173 -17.63 -24.07 12.32
N PHE A 174 -16.63 -24.82 11.86
CA PHE A 174 -15.24 -24.36 11.83
C PHE A 174 -15.04 -23.12 10.95
N THR A 175 -15.74 -23.06 9.82
CA THR A 175 -15.70 -21.89 8.93
C THR A 175 -16.27 -20.68 9.63
N ASN A 176 -17.38 -20.82 10.36
CA ASN A 176 -17.98 -19.73 11.13
C ASN A 176 -17.03 -19.25 12.24
N ASP A 177 -16.46 -20.16 13.03
CA ASP A 177 -15.51 -19.82 14.10
C ASP A 177 -14.29 -19.02 13.61
N ILE A 178 -13.84 -19.26 12.37
CA ILE A 178 -12.69 -18.56 11.80
C ILE A 178 -13.09 -17.27 11.08
N PHE A 179 -14.15 -17.30 10.26
CA PHE A 179 -14.40 -16.30 9.23
C PHE A 179 -15.68 -15.48 9.40
N GLU A 180 -16.64 -15.88 10.24
CA GLU A 180 -17.79 -15.02 10.56
C GLU A 180 -17.36 -13.80 11.39
N ASN A 181 -18.26 -12.83 11.50
CA ASN A 181 -18.06 -11.64 12.32
C ASN A 181 -17.73 -12.04 13.77
N ASN A 182 -16.67 -11.44 14.34
CA ASN A 182 -16.06 -11.83 15.64
C ASN A 182 -15.36 -13.20 15.64
N GLY A 183 -15.14 -13.80 14.48
CA GLY A 183 -14.32 -14.99 14.31
C GLY A 183 -12.86 -14.74 14.68
N ILE A 184 -12.06 -15.81 14.69
CA ILE A 184 -10.63 -15.75 15.01
C ILE A 184 -9.90 -14.74 14.12
N LYS A 185 -10.27 -14.66 12.83
CA LYS A 185 -9.72 -13.69 11.88
C LYS A 185 -9.86 -12.25 12.40
N ASP A 186 -11.08 -11.84 12.74
CA ASP A 186 -11.36 -10.47 13.20
C ASP A 186 -10.62 -10.15 14.51
N LYS A 187 -10.59 -11.10 15.45
CA LYS A 187 -9.83 -10.96 16.70
C LYS A 187 -8.34 -10.75 16.46
N ILE A 188 -7.75 -11.46 15.49
CA ILE A 188 -6.35 -11.26 15.11
C ILE A 188 -6.17 -9.88 14.48
N TYR A 189 -7.07 -9.44 13.60
CA TYR A 189 -7.01 -8.10 13.01
C TYR A 189 -7.08 -7.00 14.07
N GLU A 190 -7.99 -7.11 15.04
CA GLU A 190 -8.09 -6.16 16.16
C GLU A 190 -6.82 -6.16 17.02
N LEU A 191 -6.27 -7.34 17.33
CA LEU A 191 -5.05 -7.46 18.12
C LEU A 191 -3.84 -6.86 17.38
N VAL A 192 -3.71 -7.09 16.08
CA VAL A 192 -2.67 -6.49 15.24
C VAL A 192 -2.83 -4.98 15.17
N LYS A 193 -4.07 -4.49 15.06
CA LYS A 193 -4.37 -3.06 15.06
C LYS A 193 -3.96 -2.41 16.40
N ASP A 194 -4.38 -2.98 17.53
CA ASP A 194 -4.02 -2.48 18.87
C ASP A 194 -2.50 -2.50 19.09
N PHE A 195 -1.83 -3.58 18.65
CA PHE A 195 -0.37 -3.66 18.72
C PHE A 195 0.31 -2.58 17.87
N SER A 196 -0.19 -2.34 16.64
CA SER A 196 0.35 -1.31 15.75
C SER A 196 0.18 0.09 16.34
N GLU A 197 -1.01 0.41 16.86
CA GLU A 197 -1.28 1.70 17.51
C GLU A 197 -0.40 1.92 18.75
N LYS A 198 -0.26 0.89 19.60
CA LYS A 198 0.64 0.95 20.77
C LYS A 198 2.10 1.12 20.36
N ASN A 199 2.54 0.43 19.31
CA ASN A 199 3.91 0.55 18.80
C ASN A 199 4.18 1.95 18.23
N GLU A 200 3.23 2.54 17.51
CA GLU A 200 3.33 3.93 17.03
C GLU A 200 3.44 4.92 18.20
N ASN A 201 2.61 4.75 19.24
CA ASN A 201 2.67 5.57 20.45
C ASN A 201 4.02 5.41 21.18
N MET A 202 4.55 4.19 21.27
CA MET A 202 5.87 3.93 21.83
C MET A 202 6.98 4.64 21.04
N ASN A 203 6.92 4.59 19.71
CA ASN A 203 7.87 5.28 18.85
C ASN A 203 7.79 6.79 19.00
N LYS A 204 6.58 7.37 19.10
CA LYS A 204 6.40 8.80 19.39
C LYS A 204 7.00 9.19 20.74
N LEU A 205 6.79 8.36 21.78
CA LEU A 205 7.39 8.58 23.08
C LEU A 205 8.93 8.50 23.01
N TYR A 206 9.46 7.51 22.29
CA TYR A 206 10.89 7.35 22.10
C TYR A 206 11.50 8.56 21.41
N GLN A 207 10.90 9.05 20.31
CA GLN A 207 11.35 10.25 19.61
C GLN A 207 11.28 11.47 20.55
N ASN A 208 10.17 11.71 21.23
CA ASN A 208 10.04 12.86 22.14
C ASN A 208 11.12 12.87 23.26
N ILE A 209 11.60 11.71 23.70
CA ILE A 209 12.60 11.61 24.76
C ILE A 209 14.03 11.63 24.21
N PHE A 210 14.29 10.90 23.14
CA PHE A 210 15.63 10.53 22.66
C PHE A 210 15.99 11.05 21.27
N ASP A 211 15.15 11.88 20.63
CA ASP A 211 15.49 12.56 19.38
C ASP A 211 16.84 13.30 19.54
N GLU A 212 17.73 13.09 18.56
CA GLU A 212 19.13 13.55 18.58
C GLU A 212 19.29 15.06 18.36
N ASP A 213 18.24 15.75 17.92
CA ASP A 213 18.25 17.19 17.67
C ASP A 213 17.43 17.96 18.72
N ASN A 214 16.27 17.44 19.13
CA ASN A 214 15.31 18.17 19.97
C ASN A 214 14.64 17.32 21.07
N GLY A 215 15.14 16.12 21.35
CA GLY A 215 14.58 15.27 22.41
C GLY A 215 14.71 15.88 23.80
N MET A 216 13.80 15.53 24.70
CA MET A 216 13.83 15.97 26.11
C MET A 216 15.18 15.72 26.80
N ALA A 217 15.90 14.65 26.44
CA ALA A 217 17.22 14.37 26.97
C ALA A 217 18.24 15.48 26.63
N ILE A 218 18.14 16.07 25.45
CA ILE A 218 19.01 17.18 24.99
C ILE A 218 18.60 18.47 25.68
N GLU A 219 17.31 18.76 25.79
CA GLU A 219 16.83 19.92 26.53
C GLU A 219 17.29 19.89 27.99
N ILE A 220 17.18 18.74 28.67
CA ILE A 220 17.68 18.58 30.05
C ILE A 220 19.19 18.81 30.10
N LYS A 221 19.96 18.29 29.13
CA LYS A 221 21.41 18.49 29.07
C LYS A 221 21.76 19.97 28.85
N ASN A 222 21.02 20.67 28.01
CA ASN A 222 21.19 22.10 27.76
C ASN A 222 20.86 22.91 29.02
N TYR A 223 19.72 22.66 29.67
CA TYR A 223 19.38 23.31 30.94
C TYR A 223 20.41 23.05 32.04
N LEU A 224 20.99 21.84 32.09
CA LEU A 224 22.03 21.50 33.06
C LEU A 224 23.36 22.20 32.74
N SER A 225 23.66 22.41 31.45
CA SER A 225 24.79 23.22 30.99
C SER A 225 24.59 24.70 31.33
N ASP A 226 23.41 25.25 31.04
CA ASP A 226 23.05 26.63 31.33
C ASP A 226 23.08 26.89 32.83
N GLY A 227 22.53 25.99 33.64
CA GLY A 227 22.60 26.07 35.10
C GLY A 227 24.04 26.04 35.62
N LYS A 228 24.93 25.25 35.01
CA LYS A 228 26.38 25.27 35.34
C LYS A 228 27.04 26.59 34.96
N ASN A 229 26.72 27.14 33.80
CA ASN A 229 27.26 28.43 33.34
C ASN A 229 26.78 29.57 34.25
N GLN A 230 25.49 29.63 34.56
CA GLN A 230 24.93 30.61 35.49
C GLN A 230 25.54 30.48 36.89
N ASN A 231 25.76 29.26 37.37
CA ASN A 231 26.43 29.05 38.65
C ASN A 231 27.89 29.54 38.64
N LYS A 232 28.59 29.41 37.50
CA LYS A 232 29.94 29.97 37.32
C LYS A 232 29.90 31.50 37.32
N GLU A 233 28.98 32.11 36.58
CA GLU A 233 28.78 33.57 36.57
C GLU A 233 28.42 34.10 37.97
N LEU A 234 27.58 33.40 38.73
CA LEU A 234 27.27 33.72 40.12
C LEU A 234 28.51 33.65 41.01
N HIS A 235 29.38 32.66 40.82
CA HIS A 235 30.64 32.55 41.52
C HIS A 235 31.59 33.71 41.19
N ASP A 236 31.70 34.08 39.91
CA ASP A 236 32.52 35.21 39.47
C ASP A 236 31.96 36.54 40.02
N LEU A 237 30.64 36.74 39.96
CA LEU A 237 29.98 37.90 40.55
C LEU A 237 30.18 37.97 42.06
N LYS A 238 30.08 36.84 42.77
CA LYS A 238 30.35 36.76 44.21
C LYS A 238 31.79 37.13 44.52
N ASN A 239 32.76 36.64 43.76
CA ASN A 239 34.17 36.97 43.94
C ASN A 239 34.42 38.46 43.69
N ASN A 240 33.89 39.01 42.59
CA ASN A 240 33.98 40.44 42.30
C ASN A 240 33.33 41.30 43.39
N SER A 241 32.16 40.90 43.89
CA SER A 241 31.49 41.59 44.99
C SER A 241 32.30 41.50 46.29
N SER A 242 32.98 40.38 46.56
CA SER A 242 33.89 40.26 47.70
C SER A 242 35.06 41.23 47.56
N GLN A 243 35.67 41.30 46.38
CA GLN A 243 36.76 42.23 46.10
C GLN A 243 36.30 43.69 46.26
N ILE A 244 35.12 44.05 45.76
CA ILE A 244 34.55 45.39 45.95
C ILE A 244 34.30 45.69 47.43
N ILE A 245 33.86 44.70 48.23
CA ILE A 245 33.69 44.86 49.68
C ILE A 245 35.04 45.07 50.36
N ASP A 246 36.08 44.34 49.97
CA ASP A 246 37.43 44.50 50.50
C ASP A 246 37.99 45.88 50.14
N GLU A 247 37.88 46.31 48.87
CA GLU A 247 38.24 47.64 48.39
C GLU A 247 37.45 48.75 49.11
N LEU A 248 36.16 48.54 49.37
CA LEU A 248 35.33 49.47 50.13
C LEU A 248 35.74 49.53 51.60
N THR A 249 36.18 48.41 52.18
CA THR A 249 36.69 48.33 53.55
C THR A 249 38.02 49.06 53.66
N GLU A 250 38.95 48.84 52.72
CA GLU A 250 40.20 49.60 52.62
C GLU A 250 39.94 51.09 52.40
N PHE A 251 38.99 51.45 51.53
CA PHE A 251 38.57 52.84 51.36
C PHE A 251 38.02 53.43 52.66
N HIS A 252 37.15 52.71 53.36
CA HIS A 252 36.61 53.12 54.64
C HIS A 252 37.72 53.32 55.69
N GLU A 253 38.69 52.42 55.77
CA GLU A 253 39.86 52.57 56.63
C GLU A 253 40.73 53.78 56.21
N SER A 254 40.90 54.03 54.91
CA SER A 254 41.66 55.19 54.41
C SER A 254 40.97 56.54 54.71
N VAL A 255 39.64 56.58 54.69
CA VAL A 255 38.85 57.80 54.93
C VAL A 255 38.67 58.06 56.43
N PHE A 256 38.36 57.01 57.20
CA PHE A 256 37.95 57.14 58.61
C PHE A 256 38.98 56.64 59.63
N GLY A 257 40.03 55.92 59.20
CA GLY A 257 41.07 55.36 60.06
C GLY A 257 40.74 53.96 60.60
N THR A 258 41.72 53.32 61.23
CA THR A 258 41.57 52.01 61.89
C THR A 258 41.15 52.18 63.35
N LYS A 259 40.33 51.28 63.88
CA LYS A 259 39.93 51.29 65.31
C LYS A 259 41.08 50.82 66.19
N ASP A 260 41.37 51.56 67.27
CA ASP A 260 42.33 51.11 68.29
C ASP A 260 41.68 50.17 69.33
N LYS A 261 42.49 49.68 70.29
CA LYS A 261 42.06 48.77 71.36
C LYS A 261 40.97 49.33 72.30
N ASN A 262 40.68 50.63 72.25
CA ASN A 262 39.69 51.34 73.04
C ASN A 262 38.46 51.75 72.22
N GLY A 263 38.41 51.40 70.91
CA GLY A 263 37.27 51.68 70.03
C GLY A 263 37.26 53.08 69.40
N GLU A 264 38.33 53.87 69.59
CA GLU A 264 38.46 55.18 68.95
C GLU A 264 39.19 55.07 67.59
N LEU A 265 38.70 55.80 66.59
CA LEU A 265 39.25 55.81 65.23
C LEU A 265 40.47 56.75 65.16
N LYS A 266 41.65 56.21 64.86
CA LYS A 266 42.89 56.99 64.67
C LYS A 266 43.36 56.92 63.22
N GLY A 267 43.77 58.08 62.67
CA GLY A 267 44.23 58.24 61.28
C GLY A 267 43.11 58.55 60.28
N GLY A 268 43.42 58.54 58.98
CA GLY A 268 42.45 58.72 57.89
C GLY A 268 42.24 60.16 57.40
N LEU A 269 41.82 60.29 56.14
CA LEU A 269 41.65 61.57 55.43
C LEU A 269 40.73 62.55 56.15
N LYS A 270 39.72 62.07 56.89
CA LYS A 270 38.83 62.91 57.69
C LYS A 270 39.57 63.64 58.82
N ASN A 271 40.51 62.96 59.48
CA ASN A 271 41.32 63.56 60.54
C ASN A 271 42.32 64.57 59.95
N GLU A 272 42.93 64.25 58.80
CA GLU A 272 43.81 65.17 58.07
C GLU A 272 43.05 66.40 57.53
N LEU A 273 41.82 66.23 57.06
CA LEU A 273 40.94 67.35 56.64
C LEU A 273 40.53 68.24 57.82
N LEU A 274 40.29 67.68 59.00
CA LEU A 274 40.00 68.48 60.20
C LEU A 274 41.23 69.30 60.63
N GLU A 275 42.42 68.73 60.47
CA GLU A 275 43.71 69.40 60.72
C GLU A 275 44.00 70.49 59.68
N ARG A 276 43.85 70.17 58.39
CA ARG A 276 43.96 71.12 57.26
C ARG A 276 42.90 72.22 57.31
N LYS A 277 41.68 71.96 57.80
CA LYS A 277 40.65 72.98 58.00
C LYS A 277 41.09 73.99 59.07
N SER A 278 41.75 73.53 60.13
CA SER A 278 42.38 74.40 61.14
C SER A 278 43.52 75.24 60.55
N GLU A 279 44.30 74.67 59.63
CA GLU A 279 45.32 75.42 58.87
C GLU A 279 44.70 76.39 57.83
N LEU A 280 43.59 76.02 57.19
CA LEU A 280 42.86 76.85 56.23
C LEU A 280 42.15 78.03 56.90
N ASP A 281 41.67 77.88 58.12
CA ASP A 281 41.16 79.02 58.90
C ASP A 281 42.29 80.01 59.23
N LYS A 282 43.55 79.53 59.39
CA LYS A 282 44.74 80.40 59.45
C LYS A 282 45.09 81.03 58.09
N PHE A 283 44.98 80.30 56.97
CA PHE A 283 45.25 80.79 55.61
C PHE A 283 44.17 81.75 55.07
N LYS A 284 42.91 81.58 55.47
CA LYS A 284 41.78 82.46 55.10
C LYS A 284 41.99 83.89 55.60
N ILE A 285 42.59 84.03 56.78
CA ILE A 285 43.01 85.32 57.34
C ILE A 285 44.10 85.98 56.45
N GLU A 286 44.88 85.18 55.72
CA GLU A 286 45.96 85.64 54.85
C GLU A 286 45.48 85.98 53.42
N GLN A 287 44.51 85.25 52.87
CA GLN A 287 43.96 85.45 51.51
C GLN A 287 42.94 86.59 51.37
N GLN A 288 42.27 86.99 52.47
CA GLN A 288 41.42 88.18 52.49
C GLN A 288 42.18 89.46 52.12
N LYS A 289 43.52 89.42 52.21
CA LYS A 289 44.45 90.49 51.83
C LYS A 289 44.85 90.47 50.34
N ARG A 290 44.55 89.40 49.59
CA ARG A 290 44.91 89.22 48.15
C ARG A 290 43.72 89.32 47.18
N TYR A 291 42.49 89.24 47.69
CA TYR A 291 41.25 89.24 46.90
C TYR A 291 40.83 90.62 46.33
N SER A 292 41.49 91.72 46.72
CA SER A 292 41.14 93.07 46.25
C SER A 292 41.76 93.46 44.89
N GLU A 293 42.59 92.61 44.28
CA GLU A 293 43.34 92.97 43.04
C GLU A 293 43.06 92.07 41.82
N LEU A 294 42.40 90.90 41.96
CA LEU A 294 42.25 89.94 40.85
C LEU A 294 40.88 89.97 40.13
N ASN A 295 39.93 90.78 40.59
CA ASN A 295 38.56 90.82 40.06
C ASN A 295 38.39 91.67 38.78
N THR A 296 39.51 92.15 38.20
CA THR A 296 39.50 93.11 37.08
C THR A 296 39.96 92.49 35.75
N GLN A 297 40.13 91.16 35.64
CA GLN A 297 40.72 90.52 34.45
C GLN A 297 40.01 89.25 33.93
N ILE A 298 38.76 88.99 34.31
CA ILE A 298 38.00 87.82 33.80
C ILE A 298 36.69 88.28 33.14
N GLU A 299 36.77 89.30 32.27
CA GLU A 299 35.66 89.74 31.42
C GLU A 299 36.00 89.69 29.92
N SER A 300 37.02 88.91 29.54
CA SER A 300 37.23 88.57 28.14
C SER A 300 37.56 87.10 28.02
N LEU A 301 36.59 86.33 27.52
CA LEU A 301 36.71 85.31 26.47
C LEU A 301 35.64 84.23 26.68
N LEU A 302 34.50 84.45 26.02
CA LEU A 302 33.57 83.43 25.53
C LEU A 302 33.62 83.48 23.98
N PRO A 303 32.99 82.56 23.23
CA PRO A 303 33.49 81.25 22.79
C PRO A 303 33.37 81.09 21.24
N GLY A 304 33.58 79.87 20.71
CA GLY A 304 32.79 79.40 19.53
C GLY A 304 33.56 78.89 18.31
N ALA A 305 33.55 77.56 18.12
CA ALA A 305 33.80 76.91 16.83
C ALA A 305 32.99 75.59 16.76
N THR A 306 32.01 75.48 15.84
CA THR A 306 31.48 74.23 15.24
C THR A 306 30.17 74.51 14.48
N SER A 307 30.25 74.84 13.19
CA SER A 307 29.07 74.83 12.28
C SER A 307 29.44 74.45 10.83
N ALA A 308 30.69 74.66 10.40
CA ALA A 308 31.14 74.32 9.04
C ALA A 308 31.34 72.80 8.77
N GLY A 309 31.67 71.99 9.79
CA GLY A 309 32.05 70.58 9.61
C GLY A 309 30.91 69.59 9.33
N LEU A 310 29.66 69.92 9.68
CA LEU A 310 28.51 69.01 9.51
C LEU A 310 27.95 69.00 8.08
N SER A 311 27.97 70.13 7.37
CA SER A 311 27.41 70.23 6.02
C SER A 311 28.21 69.44 4.98
N SER A 312 29.54 69.36 5.13
CA SER A 312 30.41 68.59 4.24
C SER A 312 30.26 67.09 4.42
N ALA A 313 30.03 66.62 5.66
CA ALA A 313 29.78 65.22 5.96
C ALA A 313 28.45 64.71 5.35
N TYR A 314 27.39 65.52 5.39
CA TYR A 314 26.12 65.17 4.72
C TYR A 314 26.22 65.19 3.20
N ARG A 315 26.96 66.14 2.61
CA ARG A 315 27.22 66.14 1.16
C ARG A 315 27.94 64.88 0.70
N SER A 316 28.98 64.45 1.45
CA SER A 316 29.72 63.23 1.13
C SER A 316 28.85 61.96 1.19
N MET A 317 27.86 61.91 2.09
CA MET A 317 26.91 60.79 2.15
C MET A 317 25.86 60.85 1.05
N HIS A 318 25.34 62.03 0.73
CA HIS A 318 24.46 62.24 -0.42
C HIS A 318 25.11 61.76 -1.73
N ASP A 319 26.36 62.17 -1.97
CA ASP A 319 27.08 61.81 -3.19
C ASP A 319 27.34 60.30 -3.29
N LYS A 320 27.60 59.63 -2.16
CA LYS A 320 27.76 58.18 -2.09
C LYS A 320 26.46 57.44 -2.45
N PHE A 321 25.34 57.78 -1.83
CA PHE A 321 24.07 57.11 -2.11
C PHE A 321 23.51 57.46 -3.49
N SER A 322 23.71 58.70 -3.97
CA SER A 322 23.34 59.10 -5.34
C SER A 322 24.12 58.30 -6.39
N LYS A 323 25.39 57.99 -6.12
CA LYS A 323 26.18 57.07 -6.95
C LYS A 323 25.65 55.64 -6.88
N GLU A 324 25.32 55.12 -5.71
CA GLU A 324 24.72 53.79 -5.55
C GLU A 324 23.38 53.67 -6.30
N VAL A 325 22.54 54.72 -6.31
CA VAL A 325 21.30 54.74 -7.11
C VAL A 325 21.59 54.58 -8.60
N LYS A 326 22.64 55.21 -9.11
CA LYS A 326 23.05 55.09 -10.52
C LYS A 326 23.57 53.68 -10.82
N ASP A 327 24.40 53.12 -9.94
CA ASP A 327 24.97 51.78 -10.10
C ASP A 327 23.87 50.70 -10.05
N TYR A 328 22.97 50.74 -9.06
CA TYR A 328 21.81 49.84 -9.02
C TYR A 328 20.80 50.08 -10.14
N GLY A 329 20.69 51.32 -10.65
CA GLY A 329 19.97 51.62 -11.88
C GLY A 329 20.53 50.87 -13.08
N MET A 330 21.85 50.84 -13.26
CA MET A 330 22.52 50.08 -14.31
C MET A 330 22.31 48.57 -14.12
N TYR A 331 22.50 48.04 -12.91
CA TYR A 331 22.25 46.62 -12.62
C TYR A 331 20.81 46.20 -12.84
N PHE A 332 19.84 47.11 -12.65
CA PHE A 332 18.43 46.83 -12.92
C PHE A 332 18.15 46.64 -14.41
N TYR A 333 18.74 47.45 -15.29
CA TYR A 333 18.62 47.25 -16.73
C TYR A 333 19.33 45.97 -17.20
N ILE A 334 20.46 45.63 -16.58
CA ILE A 334 21.16 44.36 -16.84
C ILE A 334 20.30 43.17 -16.40
N SER A 335 19.68 43.23 -15.22
CA SER A 335 18.83 42.14 -14.72
C SER A 335 17.57 41.93 -15.56
N ILE A 336 16.94 43.01 -16.06
CA ILE A 336 15.84 42.91 -17.03
C ILE A 336 16.31 42.27 -18.33
N SER A 337 17.48 42.65 -18.82
CA SER A 337 18.04 42.09 -20.07
C SER A 337 18.33 40.58 -19.93
N ILE A 338 18.88 40.16 -18.78
CA ILE A 338 19.11 38.75 -18.46
C ILE A 338 17.79 37.98 -18.33
N LEU A 339 16.79 38.56 -17.65
CA LEU A 339 15.46 37.97 -17.53
C LEU A 339 14.83 37.73 -18.92
N LEU A 340 14.90 38.73 -19.81
CA LEU A 340 14.41 38.62 -21.17
C LEU A 340 15.16 37.53 -21.95
N ALA A 341 16.49 37.48 -21.84
CA ALA A 341 17.30 36.45 -22.47
C ALA A 341 16.93 35.03 -21.99
N ILE A 342 16.73 34.83 -20.69
CA ILE A 342 16.32 33.53 -20.12
C ILE A 342 14.93 33.13 -20.62
N ILE A 343 13.97 34.07 -20.68
CA ILE A 343 12.64 33.80 -21.22
C ILE A 343 12.73 33.35 -22.69
N VAL A 344 13.59 33.99 -23.50
CA VAL A 344 13.78 33.58 -24.89
C VAL A 344 14.45 32.21 -24.99
N ILE A 345 15.56 31.99 -24.26
CA ILE A 345 16.35 30.74 -24.29
C ILE A 345 15.49 29.54 -23.89
N VAL A 346 14.71 29.66 -22.82
CA VAL A 346 13.88 28.58 -22.28
C VAL A 346 12.69 28.24 -23.21
N ASN A 347 12.34 29.14 -24.15
CA ASN A 347 11.30 28.90 -25.15
C ASN A 347 11.82 28.42 -26.51
N ILE A 348 13.14 28.28 -26.70
CA ILE A 348 13.70 27.65 -27.89
C ILE A 348 13.32 26.15 -27.89
N PRO A 349 12.72 25.59 -28.97
CA PRO A 349 12.19 24.23 -28.97
C PRO A 349 13.18 23.15 -28.49
N SER A 350 14.43 23.21 -28.95
CA SER A 350 15.49 22.26 -28.58
C SER A 350 15.86 22.32 -27.09
N ILE A 351 15.83 23.52 -26.52
CA ILE A 351 16.15 23.75 -25.11
C ILE A 351 14.94 23.40 -24.24
N SER A 352 13.74 23.75 -24.68
CA SER A 352 12.48 23.38 -24.03
C SER A 352 12.35 21.86 -23.94
N SER A 353 12.68 21.10 -25.01
CA SER A 353 12.67 19.64 -24.97
C SER A 353 13.70 19.07 -23.99
N TYR A 354 14.89 19.68 -23.91
CA TYR A 354 15.94 19.26 -22.99
C TYR A 354 15.56 19.53 -21.52
N ILE A 355 15.02 20.72 -21.22
CA ILE A 355 14.49 21.08 -19.90
C ILE A 355 13.37 20.12 -19.49
N SER A 356 12.42 19.83 -20.38
CA SER A 356 11.37 18.86 -20.10
C SER A 356 11.94 17.46 -19.83
N SER A 357 13.01 17.05 -20.50
CA SER A 357 13.67 15.76 -20.25
C SER A 357 14.42 15.69 -18.91
N LEU A 358 15.02 16.81 -18.45
CA LEU A 358 15.72 16.90 -17.16
C LEU A 358 14.78 16.68 -15.97
N PHE A 359 13.50 17.03 -16.10
CA PHE A 359 12.48 16.84 -15.07
C PHE A 359 11.58 15.61 -15.31
N GLN A 360 11.84 14.82 -16.36
CA GLN A 360 11.14 13.54 -16.65
C GLN A 360 11.92 12.32 -16.11
N TYR A 361 12.65 12.48 -15.02
CA TYR A 361 13.32 11.38 -14.33
C TYR A 361 12.68 11.17 -12.95
N ASP A 362 11.90 10.09 -12.86
CA ASP A 362 11.43 9.42 -11.64
C ASP A 362 10.71 10.29 -10.59
N VAL A 363 9.65 10.99 -11.01
CA VAL A 363 8.50 11.18 -10.12
C VAL A 363 7.51 10.07 -10.46
N SER A 364 7.25 9.26 -9.44
CA SER A 364 6.27 8.19 -9.41
C SER A 364 5.00 8.49 -10.18
N LYS A 365 4.41 7.40 -10.66
CA LYS A 365 3.18 7.20 -11.42
C LYS A 365 1.88 7.79 -10.80
N ASP A 366 1.98 8.83 -9.97
CA ASP A 366 0.90 9.54 -9.28
C ASP A 366 1.08 11.06 -9.37
N SER A 367 1.46 11.57 -10.54
CA SER A 367 1.18 12.97 -10.85
C SER A 367 -0.33 13.16 -10.96
N ILE A 368 -0.83 14.31 -10.52
CA ILE A 368 -2.23 14.78 -10.57
C ILE A 368 -2.90 14.65 -11.96
N ILE A 369 -2.14 14.27 -13.00
CA ILE A 369 -2.55 14.19 -14.40
C ILE A 369 -3.16 12.83 -14.76
N ASP A 370 -2.78 11.71 -14.11
CA ASP A 370 -3.39 10.41 -14.43
C ASP A 370 -4.84 10.30 -13.90
N SER A 371 -5.21 11.10 -12.91
CA SER A 371 -6.61 11.26 -12.47
C SER A 371 -7.44 12.17 -13.38
N LEU A 372 -6.81 12.91 -14.31
CA LEU A 372 -7.45 13.76 -15.32
C LEU A 372 -7.66 13.06 -16.68
N LYS A 373 -7.14 11.84 -16.88
CA LYS A 373 -7.30 11.06 -18.13
C LYS A 373 -8.61 10.26 -18.24
N VAL A 374 -9.62 10.57 -17.41
CA VAL A 374 -10.94 9.95 -17.51
C VAL A 374 -11.97 10.98 -18.01
N ILE A 375 -12.34 10.81 -19.28
CA ILE A 375 -13.45 11.44 -20.06
C ILE A 375 -13.05 12.69 -20.85
N ILE A 376 -12.45 12.49 -22.03
CA ILE A 376 -12.97 13.08 -23.28
C ILE A 376 -12.88 11.99 -24.36
N PRO A 377 -13.99 11.49 -24.92
CA PRO A 377 -13.94 10.52 -26.02
C PRO A 377 -13.29 11.17 -27.24
N TYR A 378 -12.49 10.38 -27.96
CA TYR A 378 -11.86 10.74 -29.23
C TYR A 378 -12.86 11.43 -30.17
N GLY A 379 -12.72 12.75 -30.30
CA GLY A 379 -13.43 13.57 -31.27
C GLY A 379 -12.41 14.36 -32.08
N ILE A 380 -11.82 13.71 -33.07
CA ILE A 380 -11.16 14.41 -34.18
C ILE A 380 -12.27 14.74 -35.17
N PHE A 381 -12.54 16.03 -35.37
CA PHE A 381 -13.25 16.50 -36.56
C PHE A 381 -12.36 17.55 -37.22
N THR A 382 -11.92 17.28 -38.45
CA THR A 382 -11.25 18.26 -39.30
C THR A 382 -12.21 18.67 -40.40
N LEU A 383 -12.61 19.94 -40.38
CA LEU A 383 -13.16 20.65 -41.52
C LEU A 383 -12.81 22.13 -41.34
N ASP A 384 -12.01 22.64 -42.28
CA ASP A 384 -11.76 24.06 -42.54
C ASP A 384 -10.97 24.89 -41.50
N GLY A 385 -9.84 24.36 -41.03
CA GLY A 385 -8.63 25.18 -40.84
C GLY A 385 -8.69 26.44 -39.96
N LYS A 386 -9.45 26.50 -38.85
CA LYS A 386 -9.21 27.47 -37.76
C LYS A 386 -9.81 27.09 -36.38
N GLU A 387 -8.87 26.97 -35.44
CA GLU A 387 -8.84 27.07 -33.96
C GLU A 387 -10.03 26.62 -33.07
N LEU A 388 -9.85 25.65 -32.16
CA LEU A 388 -8.96 25.56 -30.97
C LEU A 388 -9.68 26.07 -29.71
N SER A 389 -10.17 25.14 -28.89
CA SER A 389 -10.68 25.40 -27.54
C SER A 389 -9.62 26.17 -26.74
N LEU A 390 -9.93 27.42 -26.38
CA LEU A 390 -9.11 28.29 -25.52
C LEU A 390 -8.66 27.56 -24.24
N GLY A 391 -9.49 26.66 -23.70
CA GLY A 391 -9.17 25.85 -22.53
C GLY A 391 -8.01 24.89 -22.77
N ASN A 392 -7.96 24.23 -23.94
CA ASN A 392 -6.93 23.24 -24.24
C ASN A 392 -5.56 23.90 -24.50
N LYS A 393 -5.56 25.10 -25.11
CA LYS A 393 -4.32 25.89 -25.28
C LYS A 393 -3.83 26.43 -23.93
N ALA A 394 -4.73 26.95 -23.09
CA ALA A 394 -4.36 27.49 -21.78
C ALA A 394 -3.74 26.45 -20.85
N ILE A 395 -4.30 25.24 -20.79
CA ILE A 395 -3.77 24.14 -19.97
C ILE A 395 -2.39 23.70 -20.48
N SER A 396 -2.22 23.53 -21.79
CA SER A 396 -0.91 23.16 -22.37
C SER A 396 0.17 24.23 -22.15
N ILE A 397 -0.21 25.52 -22.15
CA ILE A 397 0.70 26.62 -21.85
C ILE A 397 1.09 26.59 -20.37
N LEU A 398 0.14 26.33 -19.46
CA LEU A 398 0.39 26.25 -18.02
C LEU A 398 1.30 25.06 -17.64
N ASP A 399 1.07 23.89 -18.24
CA ASP A 399 1.92 22.71 -18.06
C ASP A 399 3.35 22.98 -18.55
N SER A 400 3.50 23.66 -19.68
CA SER A 400 4.83 24.02 -20.20
C SER A 400 5.55 25.05 -19.32
N LEU A 401 4.83 25.86 -18.55
CA LEU A 401 5.40 26.89 -17.68
C LEU A 401 5.97 26.30 -16.38
N ILE A 402 5.38 25.23 -15.84
CA ILE A 402 5.79 24.69 -14.52
C ILE A 402 7.24 24.20 -14.52
N TYR A 403 7.67 23.56 -15.60
CA TYR A 403 9.05 23.07 -15.77
C TYR A 403 10.05 24.19 -16.09
N LYS A 404 9.57 25.37 -16.46
CA LYS A 404 10.38 26.55 -16.78
C LYS A 404 10.59 27.45 -15.57
N LEU A 405 9.73 27.33 -14.54
CA LEU A 405 9.80 28.12 -13.32
C LEU A 405 11.16 28.05 -12.60
N PRO A 406 11.86 26.91 -12.47
CA PRO A 406 13.15 26.85 -11.79
C PRO A 406 14.23 27.74 -12.44
N PHE A 407 14.11 28.04 -13.73
CA PHE A 407 15.05 28.91 -14.45
C PHE A 407 14.60 30.38 -14.47
N ILE A 408 13.30 30.63 -14.52
CA ILE A 408 12.74 31.99 -14.58
C ILE A 408 12.70 32.64 -13.19
N LEU A 409 12.38 31.88 -12.13
CA LEU A 409 12.23 32.39 -10.76
C LEU A 409 13.50 33.07 -10.21
N PRO A 410 14.72 32.51 -10.35
CA PRO A 410 15.94 33.17 -9.89
C PRO A 410 16.19 34.50 -10.59
N ALA A 411 15.90 34.59 -11.90
CA ALA A 411 16.06 35.82 -12.67
C ALA A 411 15.06 36.90 -12.24
N ILE A 412 13.80 36.52 -11.98
CA ILE A 412 12.78 37.41 -11.40
C ILE A 412 13.24 37.87 -10.01
N TRP A 413 13.76 36.98 -9.17
CA TRP A 413 14.24 37.32 -7.83
C TRP A 413 15.38 38.34 -7.87
N VAL A 414 16.36 38.18 -8.76
CA VAL A 414 17.46 39.14 -8.94
C VAL A 414 16.92 40.51 -9.39
N ALA A 415 15.98 40.54 -10.33
CA ALA A 415 15.35 41.79 -10.78
C ALA A 415 14.63 42.51 -9.63
N LEU A 416 13.87 41.77 -8.81
CA LEU A 416 13.19 42.32 -7.64
C LEU A 416 14.16 42.78 -6.55
N PHE A 417 15.22 42.02 -6.30
CA PHE A 417 16.25 42.35 -5.32
C PHE A 417 16.97 43.66 -5.67
N VAL A 418 17.43 43.79 -6.92
CA VAL A 418 18.10 45.01 -7.41
C VAL A 418 17.13 46.20 -7.41
N SER A 419 15.86 45.98 -7.76
CA SER A 419 14.83 47.02 -7.69
C SER A 419 14.64 47.55 -6.26
N ARG A 420 14.56 46.67 -5.25
CA ARG A 420 14.42 47.07 -3.85
C ARG A 420 15.64 47.85 -3.37
N ARG A 421 16.84 47.36 -3.67
CA ARG A 421 18.09 48.01 -3.25
C ARG A 421 18.26 49.40 -3.87
N ARG A 422 17.83 49.58 -5.13
CA ARG A 422 17.78 50.90 -5.79
C ARG A 422 16.84 51.87 -5.07
N ASN A 423 15.65 51.41 -4.69
CA ASN A 423 14.65 52.24 -4.00
C ASN A 423 15.14 52.66 -2.60
N GLU A 424 15.79 51.76 -1.86
CA GLU A 424 16.44 52.06 -0.57
C GLU A 424 17.50 53.16 -0.71
N ALA A 425 18.42 53.01 -1.68
CA ALA A 425 19.48 53.99 -1.92
C ALA A 425 18.92 55.37 -2.34
N GLN A 426 17.83 55.38 -3.13
CA GLN A 426 17.19 56.62 -3.58
C GLN A 426 16.57 57.39 -2.41
N ARG A 427 15.95 56.68 -1.48
CA ARG A 427 15.36 57.28 -0.29
C ARG A 427 16.43 57.87 0.64
N LEU A 428 17.51 57.12 0.88
CA LEU A 428 18.63 57.61 1.68
C LEU A 428 19.28 58.85 1.05
N ALA A 429 19.48 58.85 -0.28
CA ALA A 429 20.00 60.02 -0.98
C ALA A 429 19.11 61.27 -0.78
N GLN A 430 17.79 61.12 -0.89
CA GLN A 430 16.83 62.23 -0.66
C GLN A 430 16.88 62.77 0.78
N GLU A 431 17.00 61.89 1.77
CA GLU A 431 17.09 62.31 3.17
C GLU A 431 18.41 63.03 3.50
N TYR A 432 19.53 62.55 2.97
CA TYR A 432 20.82 63.24 3.14
C TYR A 432 20.87 64.56 2.36
N ALA A 433 20.22 64.65 1.19
CA ALA A 433 20.06 65.92 0.48
C ALA A 433 19.28 66.95 1.30
N HIS A 434 18.20 66.51 1.97
CA HIS A 434 17.43 67.37 2.87
C HIS A 434 18.27 67.81 4.09
N LYS A 435 19.04 66.91 4.70
CA LYS A 435 19.95 67.23 5.82
C LYS A 435 21.08 68.19 5.41
N GLU A 436 21.65 68.01 4.22
CA GLU A 436 22.64 68.94 3.67
C GLU A 436 22.04 70.33 3.45
N ALA A 437 20.84 70.42 2.86
CA ALA A 437 20.14 71.69 2.63
C ALA A 437 19.84 72.42 3.95
N LEU A 438 19.39 71.70 4.98
CA LEU A 438 19.14 72.26 6.31
C LEU A 438 20.44 72.76 6.97
N ALA A 439 21.52 71.96 6.92
CA ALA A 439 22.80 72.36 7.48
C ALA A 439 23.40 73.60 6.79
N LYS A 440 23.28 73.71 5.46
CA LYS A 440 23.68 74.92 4.72
C LYS A 440 22.80 76.13 5.05
N SER A 441 21.49 75.90 5.22
CA SER A 441 20.54 76.96 5.54
C SER A 441 20.72 77.49 6.97
N TYR A 442 21.11 76.64 7.93
CA TYR A 442 21.37 77.05 9.32
C TYR A 442 22.40 78.17 9.42
N GLU A 443 23.54 78.02 8.73
CA GLU A 443 24.60 79.03 8.72
C GLU A 443 24.07 80.36 8.15
N SER A 444 23.27 80.30 7.09
CA SER A 444 22.67 81.48 6.46
C SER A 444 21.61 82.14 7.35
N TYR A 445 20.81 81.37 8.09
CA TYR A 445 19.81 81.88 9.03
C TYR A 445 20.46 82.45 10.30
N LYS A 446 21.51 81.79 10.83
CA LYS A 446 22.29 82.28 11.95
C LYS A 446 22.89 83.65 11.66
N GLN A 447 23.52 83.83 10.50
CA GLN A 447 24.08 85.11 10.06
C GLN A 447 23.02 86.22 9.87
N GLN A 448 21.78 85.86 9.53
CA GLN A 448 20.68 86.82 9.45
C GLN A 448 20.14 87.20 10.83
N ILE A 449 20.03 86.23 11.74
CA ILE A 449 19.59 86.47 13.12
C ILE A 449 20.62 87.30 13.89
N GLU A 450 21.92 87.05 13.70
CA GLU A 450 23.02 87.83 14.29
C GLU A 450 23.03 89.32 13.86
N LYS A 451 22.28 89.70 12.82
CA LYS A 451 22.11 91.09 12.38
C LYS A 451 20.86 91.79 12.98
N LEU A 452 20.04 91.08 13.76
CA LEU A 452 18.84 91.59 14.42
C LEU A 452 19.14 92.22 15.79
N SER A 453 18.13 92.79 16.45
CA SER A 453 18.26 93.35 17.80
C SER A 453 18.56 92.27 18.85
N GLU A 454 19.28 92.61 19.92
CA GLU A 454 19.75 91.66 20.96
C GLU A 454 18.59 90.88 21.63
N VAL A 455 17.42 91.50 21.73
CA VAL A 455 16.18 90.86 22.23
C VAL A 455 15.66 89.80 21.27
N GLU A 456 15.73 90.04 19.96
CA GLU A 456 15.30 89.09 18.92
C GLU A 456 16.31 87.95 18.77
N GLN A 457 17.60 88.23 18.88
CA GLN A 457 18.67 87.23 18.89
C GLN A 457 18.47 86.19 19.99
N ASN A 458 18.28 86.65 21.23
CA ASN A 458 18.08 85.78 22.39
C ASN A 458 16.81 84.90 22.29
N LYS A 459 15.85 85.28 21.43
CA LYS A 459 14.63 84.50 21.18
C LYS A 459 14.76 83.55 19.98
N LEU A 460 15.35 84.00 18.88
CA LEU A 460 15.37 83.26 17.60
C LEU A 460 16.53 82.28 17.49
N LEU A 461 17.69 82.55 18.10
CA LEU A 461 18.85 81.65 18.08
C LEU A 461 18.55 80.28 18.73
N PRO A 462 17.89 80.22 19.91
CA PRO A 462 17.49 78.95 20.52
C PRO A 462 16.49 78.18 19.66
N VAL A 463 15.54 78.86 19.02
CA VAL A 463 14.54 78.23 18.13
C VAL A 463 15.21 77.65 16.88
N LEU A 464 16.14 78.37 16.27
CA LEU A 464 16.92 77.87 15.13
C LEU A 464 17.77 76.64 15.52
N MET A 465 18.36 76.66 16.71
CA MET A 465 19.12 75.53 17.27
C MET A 465 18.22 74.32 17.55
N GLU A 466 17.02 74.55 18.09
CA GLU A 466 16.02 73.50 18.34
C GLU A 466 15.56 72.82 17.03
N ILE A 467 15.29 73.61 15.98
CA ILE A 467 14.90 73.08 14.66
C ILE A 467 16.02 72.21 14.07
N MET A 468 17.27 72.65 14.18
CA MET A 468 18.42 71.85 13.73
C MET A 468 18.63 70.59 14.56
N LEU A 469 18.53 70.67 15.88
CA LEU A 469 18.66 69.51 16.77
C LEU A 469 17.57 68.48 16.47
N LYS A 470 16.32 68.90 16.25
CA LYS A 470 15.22 68.01 15.82
C LYS A 470 15.50 67.35 14.46
N ALA A 471 16.05 68.09 13.50
CA ALA A 471 16.38 67.56 12.17
C ALA A 471 17.57 66.57 12.17
N ILE A 472 18.56 66.79 13.03
CA ILE A 472 19.72 65.90 13.20
C ILE A 472 19.32 64.64 14.00
N ALA A 473 18.45 64.79 15.00
CA ALA A 473 17.97 63.69 15.85
C ALA A 473 17.07 62.68 15.12
N LEU A 474 16.49 63.04 13.96
CA LEU A 474 15.75 62.13 13.10
C LEU A 474 16.68 61.09 12.47
N ASN A 475 16.54 59.83 12.89
CA ASN A 475 17.35 58.71 12.44
C ASN A 475 16.91 58.24 11.03
N PRO A 476 17.81 58.21 10.02
CA PRO A 476 17.49 57.69 8.68
C PRO A 476 17.02 56.22 8.66
N ALA A 477 17.33 55.44 9.70
CA ALA A 477 16.83 54.07 9.82
C ALA A 477 15.33 54.00 10.20
N GLU A 478 14.80 55.04 10.85
CA GLU A 478 13.41 55.07 11.35
C GLU A 478 12.38 55.30 10.24
N THR A 479 12.81 55.90 9.12
CA THR A 479 12.00 56.02 7.89
C THR A 479 12.09 54.72 7.08
N LEU A 480 13.24 54.05 7.05
CA LEU A 480 13.45 52.77 6.37
C LEU A 480 12.55 51.65 6.92
N ASP A 481 12.34 51.62 8.25
CA ASP A 481 11.71 50.50 8.97
C ASP A 481 10.18 50.63 9.14
N LYS A 482 9.60 51.81 8.90
CA LYS A 482 8.15 52.01 8.95
C LYS A 482 7.49 51.44 7.70
N ASN A 483 7.15 50.14 7.69
CA ASN A 483 6.03 49.43 7.05
C ASN A 483 5.34 50.01 5.78
N HIS A 484 5.99 50.86 5.00
CA HIS A 484 5.60 51.26 3.66
C HIS A 484 6.17 50.17 2.75
N LYS A 485 5.58 48.98 2.85
CA LYS A 485 5.62 48.03 1.74
C LYS A 485 4.90 48.73 0.60
N GLU A 486 5.61 49.53 -0.18
CA GLU A 486 5.20 49.75 -1.57
C GLU A 486 4.99 48.33 -2.11
N PRO A 487 3.73 47.94 -2.38
CA PRO A 487 3.45 46.58 -2.79
C PRO A 487 4.33 46.33 -4.00
N THR A 488 5.11 45.25 -3.95
CA THR A 488 5.85 44.85 -5.14
C THR A 488 4.87 44.75 -6.31
N PRO A 489 5.28 44.99 -7.56
CA PRO A 489 4.36 44.87 -8.71
C PRO A 489 3.60 43.53 -8.71
N ILE A 490 4.22 42.48 -8.16
CA ILE A 490 3.61 41.16 -7.94
C ILE A 490 2.57 41.18 -6.80
N GLU A 491 2.87 41.77 -5.64
CA GLU A 491 1.87 41.93 -4.56
C GLU A 491 0.69 42.82 -4.98
N GLU A 492 0.91 43.81 -5.83
CA GLU A 492 -0.14 44.67 -6.36
C GLU A 492 -1.02 43.91 -7.37
N VAL A 493 -0.41 43.09 -8.23
CA VAL A 493 -1.13 42.18 -9.15
C VAL A 493 -1.88 41.09 -8.38
N ILE A 494 -1.28 40.47 -7.36
CA ILE A 494 -1.93 39.44 -6.53
C ILE A 494 -3.07 40.05 -5.70
N LYS A 495 -2.98 41.33 -5.29
CA LYS A 495 -4.07 42.01 -4.57
C LYS A 495 -5.22 42.46 -5.48
N LYS A 496 -5.01 42.53 -6.80
CA LYS A 496 -6.09 42.89 -7.73
C LYS A 496 -7.10 41.75 -7.81
N LYS A 497 -8.37 42.11 -7.64
CA LYS A 497 -9.51 41.19 -7.74
C LYS A 497 -9.50 40.43 -9.07
N GLU A 498 -9.07 41.08 -10.16
CA GLU A 498 -8.90 40.51 -11.49
C GLU A 498 -7.99 39.27 -11.53
N PHE A 499 -6.95 39.22 -10.70
CA PHE A 499 -6.05 38.05 -10.60
C PHE A 499 -6.77 36.88 -9.95
N TRP A 500 -7.49 37.11 -8.85
CA TRP A 500 -8.27 36.08 -8.17
C TRP A 500 -9.47 35.63 -9.02
N ASP A 501 -10.15 36.56 -9.69
CA ASP A 501 -11.23 36.26 -10.63
C ASP A 501 -10.71 35.41 -11.81
N PHE A 502 -9.50 35.68 -12.31
CA PHE A 502 -8.85 34.87 -13.35
C PHE A 502 -8.51 33.45 -12.85
N ILE A 503 -7.95 33.32 -11.64
CA ILE A 503 -7.66 32.03 -11.00
C ILE A 503 -8.95 31.24 -10.73
N GLU A 504 -10.01 31.90 -10.27
CA GLU A 504 -11.31 31.29 -10.00
C GLU A 504 -12.02 30.85 -11.30
N LYS A 505 -11.86 31.61 -12.38
CA LYS A 505 -12.31 31.26 -13.72
C LYS A 505 -11.53 30.10 -14.35
N ILE A 506 -10.25 29.95 -14.01
CA ILE A 506 -9.46 28.74 -14.36
C ILE A 506 -9.93 27.55 -13.52
N LYS A 507 -10.16 27.74 -12.22
CA LYS A 507 -10.62 26.69 -11.30
C LYS A 507 -11.99 26.15 -11.69
N SER A 508 -12.89 26.98 -12.22
CA SER A 508 -14.22 26.55 -12.69
C SER A 508 -14.22 25.81 -14.03
N LEU A 509 -13.11 25.86 -14.78
CA LEU A 509 -12.90 25.09 -16.01
C LEU A 509 -12.33 23.69 -15.74
N VAL A 510 -12.00 23.35 -14.49
CA VAL A 510 -11.51 22.04 -14.05
C VAL A 510 -12.65 21.26 -13.38
N PRO A 511 -13.10 20.11 -13.92
CA PRO A 511 -14.20 19.35 -13.32
C PRO A 511 -13.76 18.72 -11.99
N ILE A 512 -14.35 19.19 -10.89
CA ILE A 512 -14.17 18.61 -9.55
C ILE A 512 -14.98 17.32 -9.46
N LYS A 513 -14.32 16.17 -9.49
CA LYS A 513 -14.93 14.89 -9.10
C LYS A 513 -15.29 14.96 -7.61
N LYS A 514 -16.58 14.87 -7.29
CA LYS A 514 -17.02 14.40 -5.97
C LYS A 514 -16.65 12.92 -5.87
N ALA A 515 -15.77 12.59 -4.94
CA ALA A 515 -15.63 11.26 -4.37
C ALA A 515 -16.17 11.33 -2.94
#